data_AF-A0A6L5XLZ9-F1
#
_entry.id   AF-A0A6L5XLZ9-F1
#
_cell.length_a   1.000
_cell.length_b   1.000
_cell.length_c   1.000
_cell.angle_alpha   90.00
_cell.angle_beta   90.00
_cell.angle_gamma   90.00
#
_symmetry.space_group_name_H-M   'P 1'
#
loop_
_entity.id
_entity.type
_entity.pdbx_description
1 polymer ?
#
loop_
_entity_poly.entity_id
_entity_poly.type
_entity_poly.pdbx_seq_one_letter_code
_entity_poly.pdbx_strand_id
1 'polypeptide(L)'
;MSPLENATKTAEGVVVNGFVISPVVEQCSGCDRVREFDGEQFCSSYPNPASKWVGGRCNFATHVKAQTAAAAKVNPLKASKRAAKGR
;
A
#
# COMPACT_ATOMS: atom_id res chain seq x y z
N MET A 1 17.21 11.73 1.03
CA MET A 1 15.92 11.77 1.74
C MET A 1 15.75 10.47 2.48
N SER A 2 16.18 10.46 3.73
CA SER A 2 15.87 9.37 4.66
C SER A 2 14.36 9.35 4.92
N PRO A 3 13.71 8.17 4.95
CA PRO A 3 12.38 8.05 5.51
C PRO A 3 12.38 8.63 6.94
N LEU A 4 11.36 9.43 7.27
CA LEU A 4 11.19 10.08 8.58
C LEU A 4 12.20 11.20 8.91
N GLU A 5 12.78 11.87 7.91
CA GLU A 5 13.55 13.12 8.11
C GLU A 5 12.71 14.16 8.92
N ASN A 6 13.28 14.68 10.01
CA ASN A 6 12.64 15.64 10.95
C ASN A 6 11.44 15.10 11.75
N ALA A 7 11.38 13.78 12.00
CA ALA A 7 10.36 13.17 12.84
C ALA A 7 10.53 13.48 14.33
N THR A 8 9.44 13.83 15.03
CA THR A 8 9.40 14.01 16.50
C THR A 8 8.35 13.07 17.11
N LYS A 9 8.69 12.34 18.17
CA LYS A 9 7.74 11.47 18.87
C LYS A 9 6.79 12.27 19.77
N THR A 10 5.52 11.87 19.78
CA THR A 10 4.47 12.39 20.65
C THR A 10 3.68 11.22 21.25
N ALA A 11 2.83 11.47 22.24
CA ALA A 11 2.01 10.42 22.87
C ALA A 11 1.00 9.76 21.91
N GLU A 12 0.67 10.42 20.81
CA GLU A 12 -0.32 9.97 19.81
C GLU A 12 0.32 9.33 18.58
N GLY A 13 1.66 9.39 18.46
CA GLY A 13 2.41 8.87 17.31
C GLY A 13 3.63 9.73 16.95
N VAL A 14 4.09 9.60 15.71
CA VAL A 14 5.29 10.30 15.21
C VAL A 14 4.90 11.45 14.31
N VAL A 15 5.26 12.68 14.69
CA VAL A 15 5.01 13.86 13.87
C VAL A 15 6.12 14.05 12.84
N VAL A 16 5.77 14.07 11.56
CA VAL A 16 6.69 14.40 10.45
C VAL A 16 6.13 15.59 9.69
N ASN A 17 6.88 16.69 9.62
CA ASN A 17 6.47 17.92 8.91
C ASN A 17 5.07 18.42 9.32
N GLY A 18 4.68 18.24 10.58
CA GLY A 18 3.37 18.64 11.13
C GLY A 18 2.24 17.60 11.02
N PHE A 19 2.51 16.42 10.45
CA PHE A 19 1.52 15.33 10.37
C PHE A 19 1.84 14.22 11.37
N VAL A 20 0.86 13.85 12.20
CA VAL A 20 0.96 12.68 13.09
C VAL A 20 0.85 11.39 12.26
N ILE A 21 1.85 10.53 12.37
CA ILE A 21 1.89 9.19 11.81
C ILE A 21 1.54 8.22 12.94
N SER A 22 0.43 7.51 12.76
CA SER A 22 -0.02 6.46 13.67
C SER A 22 0.78 5.16 13.46
N PRO A 23 0.91 4.34 14.51
CA PRO A 23 1.54 3.03 14.40
C PRO A 23 0.89 2.14 13.34
N VAL A 24 1.66 1.18 12.82
CA VAL A 24 1.16 0.17 11.89
C VAL A 24 0.21 -0.80 12.58
N VAL A 25 -0.72 -1.34 11.81
CA VAL A 25 -1.66 -2.38 12.26
C VAL A 25 -1.11 -3.77 11.96
N GLU A 26 -1.67 -4.83 12.56
CA GLU A 26 -1.21 -6.21 12.35
C GLU A 26 -1.18 -6.61 10.87
N GLN A 27 -2.12 -6.11 10.06
CA GLN A 27 -2.18 -6.36 8.62
C GLN A 27 -0.98 -5.78 7.86
N CYS A 28 -0.20 -4.88 8.45
CA CYS A 28 1.03 -4.35 7.86
C CYS A 28 2.25 -5.25 8.06
N SER A 29 2.15 -6.31 8.86
CA SER A 29 3.22 -7.27 9.12
C SER A 29 3.84 -7.79 7.82
N GLY A 30 5.17 -7.75 7.75
CA GLY A 30 5.93 -8.19 6.57
C GLY A 30 5.93 -7.23 5.39
N CYS A 31 5.36 -6.02 5.50
CA CYS A 31 5.47 -5.00 4.46
C CYS A 31 6.84 -4.27 4.52
N ASP A 32 7.53 -4.15 3.39
CA ASP A 32 8.86 -3.50 3.29
C ASP A 32 8.83 -1.99 3.62
N ARG A 33 7.63 -1.42 3.72
CA ARG A 33 7.39 -0.01 4.01
C ARG A 33 7.31 0.30 5.50
N VAL A 34 7.26 -0.72 6.35
CA VAL A 34 7.27 -0.56 7.80
C VAL A 34 8.68 -0.14 8.24
N ARG A 35 8.74 0.90 9.07
CA ARG A 35 9.98 1.41 9.66
C ARG A 35 9.81 1.52 11.16
N GLU A 36 10.83 1.10 11.89
CA GLU A 36 10.86 1.27 13.32
C GLU A 36 11.35 2.67 13.66
N PHE A 37 10.69 3.30 14.63
CA PHE A 37 11.08 4.57 15.20
C PHE A 37 10.76 4.56 16.69
N ASP A 38 11.80 4.71 17.52
CA ASP A 38 11.70 4.76 18.98
C ASP A 38 10.85 3.62 19.60
N GLY A 39 11.12 2.38 19.14
CA GLY A 39 10.51 1.15 19.65
C GLY A 39 9.13 0.80 19.05
N GLU A 40 8.56 1.66 18.21
CA GLU A 40 7.29 1.44 17.54
C GLU A 40 7.45 1.37 16.02
N GLN A 41 6.52 0.69 15.36
CA GLN A 41 6.55 0.51 13.91
C GLN A 41 5.58 1.46 13.21
N PHE A 42 6.04 2.15 12.17
CA PHE A 42 5.30 3.16 11.41
C PHE A 42 5.35 2.88 9.91
N CYS A 43 4.32 3.33 9.19
CA CYS A 43 4.31 3.25 7.74
C CYS A 43 5.02 4.46 7.14
N SER A 44 6.12 4.23 6.42
CA SER A 44 6.86 5.30 5.73
C SER A 44 6.09 5.95 4.57
N SER A 45 5.01 5.32 4.10
CA SER A 45 4.24 5.78 2.93
C SER A 45 2.90 6.42 3.26
N TYR A 46 2.36 6.23 4.47
CA TYR A 46 1.04 6.77 4.81
C TYR A 46 0.85 7.01 6.31
N PRO A 47 0.33 8.17 6.74
CA PRO A 47 0.20 8.53 8.15
C PRO A 47 -0.78 7.68 8.97
N ASN A 48 -1.87 7.17 8.38
CA ASN A 48 -2.85 6.34 9.09
C ASN A 48 -2.99 4.95 8.43
N PRO A 49 -2.19 3.96 8.84
CA PRO A 49 -2.18 2.62 8.22
C PRO A 49 -3.54 1.92 8.29
N ALA A 50 -4.29 2.07 9.38
CA ALA A 50 -5.58 1.41 9.59
C ALA A 50 -6.59 1.76 8.49
N SER A 51 -6.69 3.05 8.10
CA SER A 51 -7.62 3.50 7.06
C SER A 51 -7.40 2.83 5.70
N LYS A 52 -6.18 2.37 5.40
CA LYS A 52 -5.87 1.70 4.14
C LYS A 52 -6.43 0.27 4.05
N TRP A 53 -6.83 -0.32 5.18
CA TRP A 53 -7.34 -1.68 5.25
C TRP A 53 -8.88 -1.77 5.34
N VAL A 54 -9.56 -0.65 5.60
CA VAL A 54 -11.04 -0.62 5.78
C VAL A 54 -11.79 -1.11 4.54
N GLY A 55 -11.31 -0.75 3.34
CA GLY A 55 -11.93 -1.12 2.06
C GLY A 55 -11.39 -2.40 1.42
N GLY A 56 -10.62 -3.21 2.16
CA GLY A 56 -9.92 -4.38 1.63
C GLY A 56 -8.41 -4.21 1.72
N ARG A 57 -7.65 -4.85 0.82
CA ARG A 57 -6.18 -4.82 0.93
C ARG A 57 -5.62 -3.40 0.75
N CYS A 58 -4.63 -3.05 1.55
CA CYS A 58 -3.86 -1.83 1.33
C CYS A 58 -3.18 -1.88 -0.05
N ASN A 59 -3.29 -0.80 -0.82
CA ASN A 59 -2.72 -0.68 -2.16
C ASN A 59 -1.18 -0.64 -2.18
N PHE A 60 -0.55 -0.48 -1.02
CA PHE A 60 0.92 -0.44 -0.85
C PHE A 60 1.49 -1.71 -0.21
N ALA A 61 0.64 -2.67 0.17
CA ALA A 61 1.06 -3.89 0.84
C ALA A 61 1.95 -4.73 -0.09
N THR A 62 3.27 -4.68 0.12
CA THR A 62 4.24 -5.42 -0.71
C THR A 62 4.19 -6.92 -0.46
N HIS A 63 3.78 -7.32 0.74
CA HIS A 63 3.62 -8.72 1.14
C HIS A 63 2.32 -9.37 0.60
N VAL A 64 1.31 -8.58 0.20
CA VAL A 64 0.06 -9.12 -0.34
C VAL A 64 0.18 -9.25 -1.85
N LYS A 65 0.40 -10.48 -2.34
CA LYS A 65 0.30 -10.76 -3.77
C LYS A 65 -1.15 -10.65 -4.22
N ALA A 66 -1.40 -9.72 -5.12
CA ALA A 66 -2.67 -9.67 -5.82
C ALA A 66 -2.84 -10.93 -6.66
N GLN A 67 -3.88 -11.73 -6.40
CA GLN A 67 -4.36 -12.65 -7.40
C GLN A 67 -4.93 -11.81 -8.54
N THR A 68 -4.18 -11.70 -9.63
CA THR A 68 -4.73 -11.23 -10.90
C THR A 68 -5.75 -12.27 -11.33
N ALA A 69 -7.00 -11.85 -11.50
CA ALA A 69 -8.00 -12.70 -12.13
C ALA A 69 -7.40 -13.22 -13.43
N ALA A 70 -7.44 -14.54 -13.62
CA ALA A 70 -6.90 -15.19 -14.80
C ALA A 70 -7.35 -14.39 -16.04
N ALA A 71 -6.38 -14.02 -16.89
CA ALA A 71 -6.64 -13.22 -18.08
C ALA A 71 -7.89 -13.78 -18.76
N ALA A 72 -8.93 -12.94 -18.88
CA ALA A 72 -10.19 -13.36 -19.46
C ALA A 72 -9.89 -14.04 -20.78
N LYS A 73 -10.22 -15.34 -20.92
CA LYS A 73 -10.05 -16.08 -22.16
C LYS A 73 -10.88 -15.38 -23.22
N VAL A 74 -10.27 -14.47 -23.96
CA VAL A 74 -10.92 -13.79 -25.08
C VAL A 74 -11.20 -14.86 -26.11
N ASN A 75 -12.48 -15.08 -26.42
CA ASN A 75 -12.87 -16.05 -27.44
C ASN A 75 -12.16 -15.67 -28.77
N PRO A 76 -11.54 -16.63 -29.49
CA PRO A 76 -10.83 -16.37 -30.74
C PRO A 76 -11.66 -15.56 -31.76
N LEU A 77 -12.98 -15.76 -31.81
CA LEU A 77 -13.88 -14.99 -32.68
C LEU A 77 -13.97 -13.51 -32.27
N LYS A 78 -13.92 -13.22 -30.96
CA LYS A 78 -13.92 -11.85 -30.41
C LYS A 78 -12.58 -11.14 -30.65
N ALA A 79 -11.47 -11.89 -30.61
CA ALA A 79 -10.14 -11.37 -30.96
C ALA A 79 -10.04 -11.05 -32.47
N SER A 80 -10.50 -11.98 -33.32
CA SER A 80 -10.53 -11.80 -34.78
C SER A 80 -11.38 -10.59 -35.20
N LYS A 81 -12.58 -10.43 -34.62
CA LYS A 81 -13.44 -9.25 -34.89
C LYS A 81 -12.81 -7.92 -34.45
N ARG A 82 -12.01 -7.90 -33.38
CA ARG A 82 -11.32 -6.68 -32.93
C ARG A 82 -10.16 -6.31 -33.84
N ALA A 83 -9.39 -7.30 -34.31
CA ALA A 83 -8.30 -7.07 -35.26
C ALA A 83 -8.80 -6.54 -36.62
N ALA A 84 -9.96 -7.02 -37.10
CA ALA A 84 -10.55 -6.58 -38.36
C ALA A 84 -11.11 -5.16 -38.33
N LYS A 85 -11.48 -4.62 -37.16
CA LYS A 85 -12.07 -3.28 -37.01
C LYS A 85 -11.02 -2.17 -36.77
N GLY A 86 -9.75 -2.55 -36.55
CA GLY A 86 -8.63 -1.63 -36.36
C GLY A 86 -7.79 -1.39 -37.62
N ARG A 87 -8.21 -1.92 -38.77
CA ARG A 87 -7.66 -1.63 -40.10
C ARG A 87 -8.62 -0.73 -40.86
#